data_AF-A0A819F4F3-F1
#
_entry.id   AF-A0A819F4F3-F1
#
_cell.length_a   1.000
_cell.length_b   1.000
_cell.length_c   1.000
_cell.angle_alpha   90.00
_cell.angle_beta   90.00
_cell.angle_gamma   90.00
#
_symmetry.space_group_name_H-M   'P 1'
#
loop_
_entity.id
_entity.type
_entity.pdbx_description
1 polymer ?
#
loop_
_entity_poly.entity_id
_entity_poly.type
_entity_poly.pdbx_seq_one_letter_code
_entity_poly.pdbx_strand_id
1 'polypeptide(L)'
;MGKPDDKFFNSIPQNWSLTCRDVMLGLLYYSQTTKIILNQSADVQVWLITPPHRINGNDTVRIQWKPTQCNDCFKWTPKELYFNSDNFEERQILTITRVKDGPKTTLIPVFNGGGFDLVTPDIYPIFIE
;
A
#
# COMPACT_ATOMS: atom_id res chain seq x y z
N MET A 1 13.46 -16.09 36.32
CA MET A 1 13.75 -15.03 35.33
C MET A 1 13.25 -13.71 35.91
N GLY A 2 14.10 -12.69 35.99
CA GLY A 2 13.75 -11.37 36.54
C GLY A 2 13.15 -10.46 35.48
N LYS A 3 12.19 -9.61 35.88
CA LYS A 3 11.69 -8.52 35.03
C LYS A 3 12.83 -7.51 34.79
N PRO A 4 12.98 -6.97 33.57
CA PRO A 4 13.90 -5.86 33.33
C PRO A 4 13.54 -4.67 34.23
N ASP A 5 14.56 -3.97 34.71
CA ASP A 5 14.44 -2.78 35.57
C ASP A 5 13.82 -1.61 34.78
N ASP A 6 12.86 -0.89 35.37
CA ASP A 6 12.10 0.19 34.73
C ASP A 6 13.00 1.34 34.23
N LYS A 7 14.20 1.51 34.80
CA LYS A 7 15.18 2.52 34.36
C LYS A 7 15.59 2.37 32.90
N PHE A 8 15.53 1.17 32.34
CA PHE A 8 15.85 0.91 30.93
C PHE A 8 14.78 1.46 29.99
N PHE A 9 13.55 1.63 30.45
CA PHE A 9 12.44 2.19 29.67
C PHE A 9 12.31 3.71 29.84
N ASN A 10 12.77 4.26 30.97
CA ASN A 10 12.75 5.71 31.24
C ASN A 10 13.62 6.54 30.27
N SER A 11 14.62 5.93 29.62
CA SER A 11 15.44 6.59 28.60
C SER A 11 14.84 6.54 27.20
N ILE A 12 13.75 5.80 26.98
CA ILE A 12 13.09 5.74 25.68
C ILE A 12 12.27 7.03 25.52
N PRO A 13 12.55 7.84 24.48
CA PRO A 13 11.77 9.06 24.23
C PRO A 13 10.29 8.72 24.13
N GLN A 14 9.38 9.42 24.83
CA GLN A 14 7.95 9.06 24.81
C GLN A 14 7.30 9.15 23.42
N ASN A 15 7.97 9.81 22.47
CA ASN A 15 7.60 9.90 21.06
C ASN A 15 8.31 8.88 20.16
N TRP A 16 9.00 7.89 20.73
CA TRP A 16 9.73 6.86 19.98
C TRP A 16 8.85 6.15 18.95
N SER A 17 7.57 5.95 19.27
CA SER A 17 6.60 5.31 18.38
C SER A 17 6.23 6.17 17.17
N LEU A 18 6.46 7.49 17.21
CA LEU A 18 6.18 8.40 16.09
C LEU A 18 7.25 8.34 15.00
N THR A 19 8.45 7.86 15.33
CA THR A 19 9.59 7.77 14.40
C THR A 19 10.04 6.33 14.13
N CYS A 20 9.39 5.35 14.78
CA CYS A 20 9.64 3.93 14.54
C CYS A 20 9.04 3.53 13.18
N ARG A 21 9.76 3.85 12.10
CA ARG A 21 9.42 3.44 10.75
C ARG A 21 10.12 2.11 10.47
N ASP A 22 9.33 1.07 10.25
CA ASP A 22 9.87 -0.16 9.68
C ASP A 22 10.12 0.07 8.19
N VAL A 23 11.40 0.12 7.83
CA VAL A 23 11.86 0.34 6.46
C VAL A 23 11.54 -0.82 5.53
N MET A 24 11.10 -1.96 6.08
CA MET A 24 10.73 -3.14 5.31
C MET A 24 9.26 -3.14 4.91
N LEU A 25 8.41 -2.31 5.52
CA LEU A 25 7.02 -2.14 5.08
C LEU A 25 7.01 -1.51 3.68
N GLY A 26 6.51 -2.25 2.70
CA GLY A 26 6.46 -1.80 1.32
C GLY A 26 5.54 -2.64 0.45
N LEU A 27 5.25 -2.08 -0.72
CA LEU A 27 4.36 -2.63 -1.71
C LEU A 27 5.16 -3.07 -2.94
N LEU A 28 4.79 -4.19 -3.54
CA LEU A 28 5.38 -4.69 -4.77
C LEU A 28 4.32 -4.84 -5.85
N TYR A 29 4.78 -4.67 -7.09
CA TYR A 29 3.97 -4.82 -8.29
C TYR A 29 4.64 -5.75 -9.28
N TYR A 30 3.85 -6.53 -10.00
CA TYR A 30 4.30 -7.15 -11.24
C TYR A 30 3.96 -6.20 -12.39
N SER A 31 4.99 -5.55 -12.93
CA SER A 31 4.93 -4.39 -13.83
C SER A 31 4.36 -3.13 -13.16
N GLN A 32 5.24 -2.19 -12.83
CA GLN A 32 4.87 -0.88 -12.31
C GLN A 32 4.32 0.06 -13.39
N THR A 33 4.51 -0.29 -14.67
CA THR A 33 4.01 0.46 -15.82
C THR A 33 3.08 -0.43 -16.63
N THR A 34 1.94 0.12 -17.04
CA THR A 34 1.00 -0.57 -17.92
C THR A 34 0.45 0.38 -18.96
N LYS A 35 0.28 -0.11 -20.19
CA LYS A 35 -0.36 0.64 -21.27
C LYS A 35 -1.80 0.20 -21.38
N ILE A 36 -2.74 1.12 -21.22
CA ILE A 36 -4.18 0.82 -21.27
C ILE A 36 -4.81 1.74 -22.30
N ILE A 37 -5.19 1.17 -23.44
CA ILE A 37 -5.95 1.90 -24.46
C ILE A 37 -7.43 1.97 -24.07
N LEU A 38 -8.17 2.90 -24.68
CA LEU A 38 -9.58 3.14 -24.37
C LEU A 38 -10.41 1.85 -24.45
N ASN A 39 -11.25 1.62 -23.44
CA ASN A 39 -12.11 0.46 -23.26
C ASN A 39 -11.39 -0.89 -23.08
N GLN A 40 -10.08 -0.88 -22.84
CA GLN A 40 -9.32 -2.06 -22.46
C GLN A 40 -8.99 -2.08 -20.97
N SER A 41 -8.59 -3.26 -20.49
CA SER A 41 -8.16 -3.47 -19.13
C SER A 41 -6.77 -4.09 -19.09
N ALA A 42 -6.05 -3.84 -18.00
CA ALA A 42 -4.81 -4.50 -17.66
C ALA A 42 -4.85 -4.97 -16.21
N ASP A 43 -4.24 -6.13 -15.96
CA ASP A 43 -4.11 -6.68 -14.62
C ASP A 43 -2.75 -6.30 -14.04
N VAL A 44 -2.76 -5.77 -12.82
CA VAL A 44 -1.56 -5.51 -12.03
C VAL A 44 -1.60 -6.41 -10.81
N GLN A 45 -0.58 -7.25 -10.65
CA GLN A 45 -0.43 -8.06 -9.44
C GLN A 45 0.19 -7.20 -8.34
N VAL A 46 -0.39 -7.24 -7.15
CA VAL A 46 -0.03 -6.45 -5.99
C VAL A 46 0.20 -7.37 -4.79
N TRP A 47 1.30 -7.20 -4.06
CA TRP A 47 1.57 -7.91 -2.81
C TRP A 47 2.50 -7.08 -1.90
N LEU A 48 2.67 -7.49 -0.65
CA LEU A 48 3.51 -6.79 0.33
C LEU A 48 4.89 -7.45 0.46
N ILE A 49 5.89 -6.65 0.85
CA ILE A 49 7.24 -7.14 1.16
C ILE A 49 7.25 -7.91 2.49
N THR A 50 6.52 -7.40 3.48
CA THR A 50 6.42 -7.92 4.84
C THR A 50 4.97 -7.90 5.32
N PRO A 51 4.61 -8.73 6.31
CA PRO A 51 3.28 -8.68 6.90
C PRO A 51 3.05 -7.32 7.59
N PRO A 52 1.81 -6.80 7.58
CA PRO A 52 1.51 -5.58 8.31
C PRO A 52 1.67 -5.78 9.82
N HIS A 53 1.98 -4.69 10.51
CA HIS A 53 2.13 -4.70 11.95
C HIS A 53 0.79 -4.81 12.65
N ARG A 54 0.75 -5.56 13.74
CA ARG A 54 -0.44 -5.64 14.59
C ARG A 54 -0.53 -4.43 15.52
N ILE A 55 -1.44 -3.51 15.24
CA ILE A 55 -1.68 -2.30 16.04
C ILE A 55 -3.08 -2.38 16.64
N ASN A 56 -3.19 -2.26 17.96
CA ASN A 56 -4.46 -2.39 18.71
C ASN A 56 -5.24 -3.69 18.38
N GLY A 57 -4.50 -4.78 18.15
CA GLY A 57 -5.07 -6.09 17.83
C GLY A 57 -5.43 -6.31 16.35
N ASN A 58 -5.39 -5.27 15.52
CA ASN A 58 -5.67 -5.32 14.08
C ASN A 58 -4.35 -5.29 13.28
N ASP A 59 -4.14 -6.29 12.43
CA ASP A 59 -2.98 -6.45 11.54
C ASP A 59 -3.37 -6.31 10.06
N THR A 60 -4.57 -5.79 9.77
CA THR A 60 -5.04 -5.61 8.40
C THR A 60 -4.63 -4.24 7.86
N VAL A 61 -4.02 -4.23 6.69
CA VAL A 61 -3.86 -3.03 5.86
C VAL A 61 -4.87 -3.05 4.71
N ARG A 62 -5.51 -1.91 4.49
CA ARG A 62 -6.37 -1.65 3.32
C ARG A 62 -5.66 -0.72 2.36
N ILE A 63 -5.59 -1.11 1.09
CA ILE A 63 -4.94 -0.36 0.03
C ILE A 63 -5.97 0.05 -1.02
N GLN A 64 -5.99 1.34 -1.34
CA GLN A 64 -6.76 1.93 -2.43
C GLN A 64 -5.82 2.66 -3.38
N TRP A 65 -6.32 3.14 -4.53
CA TRP A 65 -5.55 3.97 -5.46
C TRP A 65 -6.26 5.28 -5.77
N LYS A 66 -5.49 6.32 -6.06
CA LYS A 66 -5.98 7.62 -6.51
C LYS A 66 -5.21 8.08 -7.75
N PRO A 67 -5.88 8.46 -8.85
CA PRO A 67 -5.24 9.04 -10.02
C PRO A 67 -4.75 10.47 -9.75
N THR A 68 -3.69 10.89 -10.45
CA THR A 68 -3.09 12.22 -10.28
C THR A 68 -3.59 13.29 -11.26
N GLN A 69 -4.02 12.90 -12.47
CA GLN A 69 -4.39 13.86 -13.53
C GLN A 69 -5.83 13.72 -14.03
N CYS A 70 -6.42 12.51 -13.99
CA CYS A 70 -7.78 12.28 -14.44
C CYS A 70 -8.56 11.35 -13.50
N ASN A 71 -9.45 11.93 -12.70
CA ASN A 71 -10.19 11.23 -11.64
C ASN A 71 -11.22 10.23 -12.15
N ASP A 72 -11.67 10.38 -13.39
CA ASP A 72 -12.76 9.59 -13.98
C ASP A 72 -12.37 8.90 -15.31
N CYS A 73 -11.09 8.93 -15.69
CA CYS A 73 -10.58 8.22 -16.87
C CYS A 73 -10.42 6.72 -16.63
N PHE A 74 -10.28 6.32 -15.37
CA PHE A 74 -9.98 4.94 -14.99
C PHE A 74 -10.96 4.43 -13.94
N LYS A 75 -11.30 3.16 -14.05
CA LYS A 75 -11.92 2.39 -12.97
C LYS A 75 -11.02 1.19 -12.70
N TRP A 76 -11.03 0.70 -11.48
CA TRP A 76 -10.34 -0.54 -11.13
C TRP A 76 -11.24 -1.43 -10.28
N THR A 77 -10.94 -2.72 -10.30
CA THR A 77 -11.61 -3.77 -9.54
C THR A 77 -10.56 -4.77 -9.03
N PRO A 78 -10.59 -5.15 -7.75
CA PRO A 78 -11.48 -4.62 -6.70
C PRO A 78 -11.15 -3.16 -6.37
N LYS A 79 -12.05 -2.46 -5.67
CA LYS A 79 -11.83 -1.04 -5.29
C LYS A 79 -10.74 -0.85 -4.25
N GLU A 80 -10.52 -1.89 -3.46
CA GLU A 80 -9.57 -1.95 -2.36
C GLU A 80 -8.98 -3.35 -2.32
N LEU A 81 -7.72 -3.46 -1.92
CA LEU A 81 -7.07 -4.72 -1.56
C LEU A 81 -6.85 -4.77 -0.06
N TYR A 82 -6.91 -5.98 0.49
CA TYR A 82 -6.81 -6.24 1.92
C TYR A 82 -5.69 -7.25 2.18
N PHE A 83 -4.73 -6.85 2.99
CA PHE A 83 -3.62 -7.70 3.38
C PHE A 83 -3.52 -7.81 4.89
N ASN A 84 -3.12 -8.96 5.40
CA ASN A 84 -2.86 -9.25 6.81
C ASN A 84 -1.68 -10.22 6.93
N SER A 85 -1.41 -10.73 8.13
CA SER A 85 -0.31 -11.67 8.36
C SER A 85 -0.44 -13.00 7.60
N ASP A 86 -1.65 -13.42 7.21
CA ASP A 86 -1.91 -14.69 6.53
C ASP A 86 -1.72 -14.60 5.01
N ASN A 87 -1.94 -13.43 4.40
CA ASN A 87 -1.98 -13.29 2.94
C ASN A 87 -1.07 -12.20 2.34
N PHE A 88 -0.16 -11.60 3.14
CA PHE A 88 0.67 -10.47 2.70
C PHE A 88 1.51 -10.77 1.44
N GLU A 89 1.98 -12.01 1.29
CA GLU A 89 2.79 -12.47 0.16
C GLU A 89 1.95 -12.97 -1.03
N GLU A 90 0.64 -13.13 -0.84
CA GLU A 90 -0.27 -13.55 -1.90
C GLU A 90 -0.44 -12.43 -2.92
N ARG A 91 -0.27 -12.78 -4.20
CA ARG A 91 -0.42 -11.83 -5.30
C ARG A 91 -1.90 -11.62 -5.59
N GLN A 92 -2.43 -10.50 -5.13
CA GLN A 92 -3.79 -10.09 -5.43
C GLN A 92 -3.83 -9.31 -6.75
N ILE A 93 -4.92 -9.44 -7.50
CA ILE A 93 -5.06 -8.84 -8.83
C ILE A 93 -5.87 -7.54 -8.73
N LEU A 94 -5.29 -6.45 -9.22
CA LEU A 94 -5.97 -5.19 -9.48
C LEU A 94 -6.17 -5.04 -11.00
N THR A 95 -7.40 -5.23 -11.47
CA THR A 95 -7.77 -4.99 -12.86
C THR A 95 -8.11 -3.52 -13.05
N ILE A 96 -7.35 -2.83 -13.90
CA ILE A 96 -7.53 -1.40 -14.21
C ILE A 96 -8.10 -1.30 -15.62
N THR A 97 -9.22 -0.59 -15.78
CA THR A 97 -9.88 -0.34 -17.06
C THR A 97 -9.87 1.15 -17.38
N ARG A 98 -9.50 1.49 -18.61
CA ARG A 98 -9.64 2.85 -19.14
C ARG A 98 -11.04 3.06 -19.71
N VAL A 99 -11.75 4.06 -19.20
CA VAL A 99 -13.14 4.36 -19.56
C VAL A 99 -13.32 5.68 -20.30
N LYS A 100 -12.33 6.59 -20.23
CA LYS A 100 -12.29 7.82 -21.03
C LYS A 100 -10.91 8.01 -21.64
N ASP A 101 -10.87 8.72 -22.75
CA ASP A 101 -9.60 9.20 -23.28
C ASP A 101 -9.04 10.29 -22.37
N GLY A 102 -7.72 10.43 -22.32
CA GLY A 102 -7.06 11.29 -21.35
C GLY A 102 -5.53 11.24 -21.43
N PRO A 103 -4.83 12.05 -20.62
CA PRO A 103 -3.37 12.01 -20.57
C PRO A 103 -2.88 10.71 -19.92
N LYS A 104 -1.59 10.43 -20.09
CA LYS A 104 -0.86 9.48 -19.24
C LYS A 104 -1.07 9.88 -17.78
N THR A 105 -1.25 8.92 -16.88
CA THR A 105 -1.51 9.21 -15.48
C THR A 105 -0.75 8.27 -14.55
N THR A 106 -0.79 8.60 -13.28
CA THR A 106 -0.23 7.77 -12.22
C THR A 106 -1.34 7.43 -11.24
N LEU A 107 -1.44 6.16 -10.84
CA LEU A 107 -2.23 5.77 -9.69
C LEU A 107 -1.32 5.70 -8.46
N ILE A 108 -1.59 6.54 -7.47
CA ILE A 108 -0.87 6.57 -6.20
C ILE A 108 -1.64 5.72 -5.18
N PRO A 109 -1.01 4.75 -4.51
CA PRO A 109 -1.67 3.97 -3.48
C PRO A 109 -2.03 4.84 -2.27
N VAL A 110 -3.02 4.40 -1.50
CA VAL A 110 -3.41 5.00 -0.23
C VAL A 110 -3.50 3.87 0.78
N PHE A 111 -2.56 3.89 1.72
CA PHE A 111 -2.46 2.88 2.78
C PHE A 111 -3.28 3.27 4.00
N ASN A 112 -3.94 2.27 4.61
CA ASN A 112 -4.68 2.47 5.86
C ASN A 112 -4.50 1.26 6.77
N GLY A 113 -3.88 1.47 7.93
CA GLY A 113 -3.69 0.45 8.95
C GLY A 113 -2.44 -0.40 8.76
N GLY A 114 -2.19 -1.29 9.72
CA GLY A 114 -1.06 -2.22 9.66
C GLY A 114 0.32 -1.59 9.75
N GLY A 115 0.44 -0.33 10.19
CA GLY A 115 1.67 0.45 10.18
C GLY A 115 2.03 1.02 8.79
N PHE A 116 1.34 0.58 7.74
CA PHE A 116 1.52 1.08 6.38
C PHE A 116 1.00 2.51 6.18
N ASP A 117 0.15 2.98 7.10
CA ASP A 117 -0.28 4.38 7.20
C ASP A 117 0.89 5.37 7.40
N LEU A 118 2.07 4.89 7.85
CA LEU A 118 3.30 5.67 7.96
C LEU A 118 4.23 5.53 6.73
N VAL A 119 3.86 4.70 5.75
CA VAL A 119 4.64 4.47 4.53
C VAL A 119 4.32 5.56 3.50
N THR A 120 5.37 6.18 2.96
CA THR A 120 5.25 7.19 1.89
C THR A 120 4.64 6.57 0.62
N PRO A 121 3.45 7.00 0.15
CA PRO A 121 2.82 6.35 -0.99
C PRO A 121 3.44 6.68 -2.35
N ASP A 122 4.05 7.86 -2.48
CA ASP A 122 4.61 8.37 -3.75
C ASP A 122 5.77 7.56 -4.31
N ILE A 123 6.36 6.66 -3.50
CA ILE A 123 7.42 5.73 -3.95
C ILE A 123 6.86 4.40 -4.50
N TYR A 124 5.53 4.19 -4.45
CA TYR A 124 4.86 3.01 -4.99
C TYR A 124 3.79 3.34 -6.06
N PRO A 125 4.07 4.22 -7.05
CA PRO A 125 3.10 4.54 -8.09
C PRO A 125 2.84 3.36 -9.03
N ILE A 126 1.68 3.31 -9.66
CA ILE A 126 1.46 2.58 -10.91
C ILE A 126 1.39 3.61 -12.04
N PHE A 127 2.24 3.47 -13.05
CA PHE A 127 2.25 4.34 -14.22
C PHE A 127 1.32 3.78 -15.30
N ILE A 128 0.41 4.62 -15.78
CA ILE A 128 -0.51 4.26 -16.86
C ILE A 128 -0.21 5.11 -18.10
N GLU A 129 0.09 4.41 -19.19
CA GLU A 129 0.31 4.98 -20.52
C GLU A 129 -0.91 4.89 -21.44
#